data_AF-A0A369KP14-F1
#
_entry.id   AF-A0A369KP14-F1
#
_cell.length_a   1.000
_cell.length_b   1.000
_cell.length_c   1.000
_cell.angle_alpha   90.00
_cell.angle_beta   90.00
_cell.angle_gamma   90.00
#
_symmetry.space_group_name_H-M   'P 1'
#
loop_
_entity.id
_entity.type
_entity.pdbx_description
1 polymer ?
#
loop_
_entity_poly.entity_id
_entity_poly.type
_entity_poly.pdbx_seq_one_letter_code
_entity_poly.pdbx_strand_id
1 'polypeptide(L)'
;MIVDSHGNPIDFILSDGQAHDSKIGNQLIDICNAENLIADRAYSNKKIRENLADKKIQTIIPKKKNSIDKTNAGFDKHLYKIRHLIENLFARLKQFRSIATRYD
;
A
#
# COMPACT_ATOMS: atom_id res chain seq x y z
N MET A 1 -0.29 6.59 -1.55
CA MET A 1 -0.62 7.12 -0.22
C MET A 1 -0.30 6.06 0.82
N ILE A 2 0.11 6.48 2.02
CA ILE A 2 0.34 5.66 3.21
C ILE A 2 -0.60 6.17 4.31
N VAL A 3 -1.14 5.26 5.11
CA VAL A 3 -1.96 5.58 6.29
C VAL A 3 -1.38 4.92 7.53
N ASP A 4 -1.64 5.51 8.69
CA ASP A 4 -1.34 4.90 9.98
C ASP A 4 -2.36 3.79 10.34
N SER A 5 -2.17 3.15 11.49
CA SER A 5 -3.07 2.12 12.02
C SER A 5 -4.47 2.62 12.42
N HIS A 6 -4.70 3.93 12.43
CA HIS A 6 -5.98 4.58 12.73
C HIS A 6 -6.68 5.09 11.46
N GLY A 7 -6.05 4.95 10.29
CA GLY A 7 -6.59 5.40 9.01
C GLY A 7 -6.31 6.88 8.68
N ASN A 8 -5.40 7.52 9.41
CA ASN A 8 -4.96 8.88 9.11
C ASN A 8 -3.89 8.86 8.00
N PRO A 9 -3.97 9.74 6.98
CA PRO A 9 -2.91 9.86 5.99
C PRO A 9 -1.61 10.32 6.64
N ILE A 10 -0.52 9.59 6.35
CA ILE A 10 0.84 9.99 6.74
C ILE A 10 1.50 10.73 5.57
N ASP A 11 1.45 10.13 4.38
CA ASP A 11 2.13 10.66 3.21
C ASP A 11 1.46 10.20 1.91
N PHE A 12 1.59 10.99 0.84
CA PHE A 12 1.10 10.64 -0.48
C PHE A 12 1.92 11.35 -1.56
N ILE A 13 2.06 10.67 -2.69
CA ILE A 13 2.65 11.23 -3.90
C ILE A 13 1.53 11.41 -4.92
N LEU A 14 1.45 12.59 -5.49
CA LEU A 14 0.61 12.86 -6.66
C LEU A 14 1.41 12.53 -7.92
N SER A 15 0.79 11.75 -8.79
CA SER A 15 1.36 11.39 -10.09
C SER A 15 0.71 12.20 -11.20
N ASP A 16 1.44 12.36 -12.30
CA ASP A 16 0.81 12.67 -13.58
C ASP A 16 -0.14 11.53 -13.98
N GLY A 17 -1.25 11.86 -14.65
CA GLY A 17 -2.32 10.90 -14.96
C GLY A 17 -1.94 9.69 -15.83
N GLN A 18 -0.72 9.66 -16.38
CA GLN A 18 -0.17 8.56 -17.18
C GLN A 18 0.83 7.67 -16.41
N ALA A 19 1.19 8.05 -15.18
CA ALA A 19 2.16 7.30 -14.40
C ALA A 19 1.55 6.01 -13.84
N HIS A 20 2.33 4.93 -13.86
CA HIS A 20 1.87 3.65 -13.34
C HIS A 20 1.93 3.65 -11.80
N ASP A 21 0.78 3.47 -11.14
CA ASP A 21 0.60 3.50 -9.69
C ASP A 21 1.63 2.66 -8.92
N SER A 22 2.01 1.50 -9.46
CA SER A 22 2.97 0.61 -8.81
C SER A 22 4.36 1.23 -8.64
N LYS A 23 4.82 2.09 -9.57
CA LYS A 23 6.15 2.70 -9.49
C LYS A 23 6.20 3.72 -8.35
N ILE A 24 5.13 4.49 -8.21
CA ILE A 24 5.01 5.55 -7.20
C ILE A 24 4.71 4.96 -5.83
N GLY A 25 3.86 3.92 -5.76
CA GLY A 25 3.65 3.19 -4.52
C GLY A 25 4.93 2.55 -3.98
N ASN A 26 5.83 2.07 -4.85
CA ASN A 26 7.13 1.56 -4.41
C ASN A 26 8.00 2.64 -3.75
N GLN A 27 7.99 3.87 -4.27
CA GLN A 27 8.73 4.99 -3.66
C GLN A 27 8.24 5.29 -2.25
N LEU A 28 6.92 5.29 -2.05
CA LEU A 28 6.31 5.45 -0.73
C LEU A 28 6.70 4.33 0.24
N ILE A 29 6.73 3.08 -0.24
CA ILE A 29 7.15 1.93 0.55
C ILE A 29 8.64 2.04 0.93
N ASP A 30 9.48 2.52 0.01
CA ASP A 30 10.92 2.69 0.22
C ASP A 30 11.26 3.73 1.29
N ILE A 31 10.40 4.73 1.54
CA ILE A 31 10.59 5.73 2.60
C ILE A 31 9.87 5.39 3.91
N CYS A 32 9.04 4.34 3.93
CA CYS A 32 8.29 4.00 5.13
C CYS A 32 9.20 3.46 6.23
N ASN A 33 8.83 3.77 7.48
CA ASN A 33 9.40 3.22 8.70
C ASN A 33 8.25 2.83 9.64
N ALA A 34 8.03 1.54 9.83
CA ALA A 34 6.92 0.99 10.62
C ALA A 34 7.27 -0.42 11.08
N GLU A 35 6.59 -0.93 12.11
CA GLU A 35 6.74 -2.33 12.53
C GLU A 35 6.14 -3.30 11.50
N ASN A 36 4.99 -2.95 10.95
CA ASN A 36 4.23 -3.74 9.99
C ASN A 36 3.86 -2.89 8.78
N LEU A 37 4.08 -3.42 7.58
CA LEU A 37 3.60 -2.81 6.35
C LEU A 37 2.55 -3.69 5.68
N ILE A 38 1.36 -3.13 5.50
CA ILE A 38 0.24 -3.76 4.81
C ILE A 38 0.07 -3.09 3.45
N ALA A 39 0.07 -3.89 2.38
CA ALA A 39 -0.15 -3.37 1.03
C ALA A 39 -0.80 -4.41 0.13
N ASP A 40 -1.35 -3.92 -0.99
CA ASP A 40 -1.89 -4.80 -2.01
C ASP A 40 -0.82 -5.67 -2.65
N ARG A 41 -1.26 -6.83 -3.12
CA ARG A 41 -0.44 -7.79 -3.84
C ARG A 41 0.27 -7.21 -5.08
N ALA A 42 -0.28 -6.16 -5.70
CA ALA A 42 0.37 -5.47 -6.81
C ALA A 42 1.78 -4.94 -6.42
N TYR A 43 1.93 -4.51 -5.17
CA TYR A 43 3.17 -4.00 -4.58
C TYR A 43 4.10 -5.12 -4.06
N SER A 44 3.69 -6.40 -4.13
CA SER A 44 4.58 -7.52 -3.83
C SER A 44 5.58 -7.72 -4.96
N ASN A 45 6.77 -7.15 -4.83
CA ASN A 45 7.93 -7.47 -5.64
C ASN A 45 9.12 -7.89 -4.76
N LYS A 46 10.11 -8.57 -5.36
CA LYS A 46 11.26 -9.13 -4.62
C LYS A 46 12.06 -8.03 -3.92
N LYS A 47 12.39 -6.96 -4.64
CA LYS A 47 13.14 -5.81 -4.14
C LYS A 47 12.48 -5.15 -2.91
N ILE A 48 11.16 -5.00 -2.92
CA ILE A 48 10.41 -4.45 -1.78
C ILE A 48 10.52 -5.37 -0.57
N ARG A 49 10.34 -6.68 -0.75
CA ARG A 49 10.44 -7.62 0.37
C ARG A 49 11.85 -7.65 0.97
N GLU A 50 12.87 -7.56 0.13
CA GLU A 50 14.27 -7.45 0.57
C GLU A 50 14.50 -6.15 1.36
N ASN A 51 14.10 -4.99 0.81
CA ASN A 51 14.21 -3.70 1.50
C ASN A 51 13.48 -3.69 2.86
N LEU A 52 12.26 -4.24 2.92
CA LEU A 52 11.50 -4.33 4.16
C LEU A 52 12.16 -5.29 5.17
N ALA A 53 12.74 -6.40 4.70
CA ALA A 53 13.47 -7.32 5.56
C ALA A 53 14.74 -6.67 6.13
N ASP A 54 15.49 -5.91 5.32
CA ASP A 54 16.68 -5.18 5.76
C ASP A 54 16.34 -4.14 6.83
N LYS A 55 15.17 -3.49 6.70
CA LYS A 55 14.62 -2.55 7.70
C LYS A 55 13.95 -3.22 8.89
N LYS A 56 13.89 -4.56 8.95
CA LYS A 56 13.18 -5.35 9.98
C LYS A 56 11.68 -5.02 10.06
N ILE A 57 11.07 -4.64 8.94
CA ILE A 57 9.63 -4.36 8.82
C ILE A 57 8.91 -5.65 8.41
N GLN A 58 7.91 -6.05 9.21
CA GLN A 58 7.10 -7.22 8.87
C GLN A 58 6.21 -6.92 7.66
N THR A 59 6.36 -7.73 6.61
CA THR A 59 5.66 -7.53 5.34
C THR A 59 4.33 -8.30 5.30
N ILE A 60 3.22 -7.61 5.49
CA ILE A 60 1.85 -8.15 5.39
C ILE A 60 1.29 -7.91 3.99
N ILE A 61 1.93 -8.51 3.00
CA ILE A 61 1.55 -8.41 1.58
C ILE A 61 1.35 -9.84 1.04
N PRO A 62 0.25 -10.15 0.35
CA PRO A 62 0.09 -11.46 -0.30
C PRO A 62 1.11 -11.64 -1.42
N LYS A 63 1.71 -12.84 -1.55
CA LYS A 63 2.58 -13.15 -2.70
C LYS A 63 1.79 -13.23 -4.02
N LYS A 64 2.47 -12.96 -5.13
CA LYS A 64 1.91 -13.12 -6.48
C LYS A 64 1.71 -14.61 -6.80
N LYS A 65 0.68 -14.94 -7.59
CA LYS A 65 0.33 -16.33 -8.00
C LYS A 65 1.49 -17.00 -8.74
N ASN A 66 2.27 -16.19 -9.47
CA ASN A 66 3.41 -16.62 -10.27
C ASN A 66 4.73 -16.56 -9.47
N SER A 67 4.67 -16.41 -8.14
CA SER A 67 5.86 -16.46 -7.28
C SER A 67 6.38 -17.90 -7.20
N ILE A 68 7.71 -18.06 -7.34
CA ILE A 68 8.40 -19.35 -7.19
C ILE A 68 8.14 -19.92 -5.81
N ASP A 69 8.22 -19.06 -4.79
CA ASP A 69 7.81 -19.40 -3.45
C ASP A 69 6.33 -19.05 -3.25
N LYS A 70 5.49 -20.08 -3.12
CA LYS A 70 4.05 -19.97 -2.88
C LYS A 70 3.69 -19.88 -1.40
N THR A 71 4.65 -20.13 -0.50
CA THR A 71 4.38 -20.06 0.94
C THR A 71 4.28 -18.60 1.36
N ASN A 72 3.14 -18.21 1.93
CA ASN A 72 2.96 -16.90 2.56
C ASN A 72 3.52 -16.93 3.99
N ALA A 73 4.74 -17.44 4.17
CA ALA A 73 5.41 -17.46 5.47
C ALA A 73 5.51 -16.02 6.02
N GLY A 74 5.03 -15.81 7.25
CA GLY A 74 4.98 -14.49 7.90
C GLY A 74 3.81 -13.58 7.50
N PHE A 75 2.90 -14.04 6.62
CA PHE A 75 1.69 -13.29 6.29
C PHE A 75 0.60 -13.50 7.35
N ASP A 76 0.20 -12.41 7.99
CA ASP A 76 -0.92 -12.39 8.92
C ASP A 76 -2.21 -11.93 8.22
N LYS A 77 -3.18 -12.84 8.13
CA LYS A 77 -4.49 -12.56 7.52
C LYS A 77 -5.33 -11.58 8.34
N HIS A 78 -5.17 -11.53 9.66
CA HIS A 78 -5.87 -10.58 10.53
C HIS A 78 -5.34 -9.18 10.33
N LEU A 79 -4.02 -8.99 10.32
CA LEU A 79 -3.41 -7.70 9.99
C LEU A 79 -3.77 -7.25 8.57
N TYR A 80 -3.83 -8.16 7.60
CA TYR A 80 -4.21 -7.82 6.24
C TYR A 80 -5.63 -7.23 6.11
N LYS A 81 -6.55 -7.57 7.03
CA LYS A 81 -7.91 -6.98 7.04
C LYS A 81 -7.90 -5.48 7.33
N ILE A 82 -6.85 -4.95 7.96
CA ILE A 82 -6.74 -3.52 8.31
C ILE A 82 -6.60 -2.63 7.06
N ARG A 83 -6.30 -3.21 5.88
CA ARG A 83 -6.26 -2.49 4.59
C ARG A 83 -7.56 -1.73 4.27
N HIS A 84 -8.69 -2.08 4.87
CA HIS A 84 -9.93 -1.31 4.71
C HIS A 84 -9.79 0.17 5.16
N LEU A 85 -8.87 0.49 6.07
CA LEU A 85 -8.65 1.87 6.52
C LEU A 85 -8.19 2.79 5.38
N ILE A 86 -7.22 2.33 4.58
CA ILE A 86 -6.76 3.10 3.41
C ILE A 86 -7.84 3.17 2.32
N GLU A 87 -8.61 2.10 2.14
CA GLU A 87 -9.74 2.06 1.19
C GLU A 87 -10.84 3.06 1.58
N ASN A 88 -11.16 3.15 2.87
CA ASN A 88 -12.13 4.11 3.41
C ASN A 88 -11.64 5.55 3.21
N LEU A 89 -10.35 5.83 3.44
CA LEU A 89 -9.77 7.14 3.17
C LEU A 89 -9.86 7.50 1.68
N PHE A 90 -9.50 6.58 0.80
CA PHE A 90 -9.65 6.80 -0.65
C PHE A 90 -11.11 7.03 -1.07
N ALA A 91 -12.06 6.30 -0.47
CA ALA A 91 -13.48 6.51 -0.74
C ALA A 91 -13.93 7.91 -0.33
N ARG A 92 -13.50 8.41 0.84
CA ARG A 92 -13.76 9.79 1.29
C ARG A 92 -13.14 10.82 0.36
N LEU A 93 -11.88 10.63 -0.05
CA LEU A 93 -11.21 11.52 -1.01
C LEU A 93 -11.96 11.59 -2.36
N LYS A 94 -12.48 10.47 -2.84
CA LYS A 94 -13.29 10.42 -4.07
C LYS A 94 -14.62 11.16 -3.93
N GLN A 95 -15.26 11.13 -2.77
CA GLN A 95 -16.49 11.91 -2.53
C GLN A 95 -16.23 13.42 -2.68
N PHE A 96 -15.11 13.92 -2.15
CA PHE A 96 -14.73 15.33 -2.31
C PHE A 96 -14.35 15.68 -3.74
N ARG A 97 -13.74 14.76 -4.49
CA ARG A 97 -13.48 14.94 -5.92
C ARG A 97 -14.78 15.21 -6.70
N SER A 98 -15.84 14.44 -6.45
CA SER A 98 -17.13 14.66 -7.11
C SER A 98 -17.72 16.05 -6.86
N ILE A 99 -17.43 16.65 -5.71
CA ILE A 99 -17.84 18.02 -5.37
C ILE A 99 -16.96 19.05 -6.09
N ALA A 100 -15.65 18.80 -6.19
CA ALA A 100 -14.69 19.70 -6.81
C ALA A 100 -14.78 19.70 -8.35
N THR A 101 -15.04 18.55 -8.97
CA THR A 101 -15.13 18.42 -10.42
C THR A 101 -16.58 18.60 -10.89
N ARG A 102 -17.28 19.68 -10.51
CA ARG A 102 -18.64 19.98 -11.03
C ARG A 102 -18.67 19.72 -12.54
N TYR A 103 -19.22 18.57 -12.93
CA TYR A 103 -19.81 18.38 -14.23
C TYR A 103 -21.22 18.93 -14.03
N ASP A 104 -21.49 20.09 -14.63
CA ASP A 104 -22.86 20.32 -15.12
C ASP A 104 -23.19 19.26 -16.18
#